data_AF-A0A933LRI3-F1
#
_entry.id   AF-A0A933LRI3-F1
#
_cell.length_a   1.000
_cell.length_b   1.000
_cell.length_c   1.000
_cell.angle_alpha   90.00
_cell.angle_beta   90.00
_cell.angle_gamma   90.00
#
_symmetry.space_group_name_H-M   'P 1'
#
loop_
_entity.id
_entity.type
_entity.pdbx_description
1 polymer ?
#
loop_
_entity_poly.entity_id
_entity_poly.type
_entity_poly.pdbx_seq_one_letter_code
_entity_poly.pdbx_strand_id
1 'polypeptide(L)'
;MEMSINNYRSFLKDTIRRSIDFSQTDQNRGVYPPPIEKPYDKDSQCIDLVSKDHWQNISRIDLISAIDNRRSHRSFRNKPLTLEELSFLLWATQGIRESENEATAYRTVPSAGCRHALETYLCVLNVTGLETGIYRYLPVEHQLLIVSREKNLVEKIVSATLGQYFTGLAPVTFVWTTIPYRMEWRYHMAAHKVIALDAGHVCQNLYLASSAIGGGVCAIAAYHQELMDQLLGVDGENEFTIYLAVVGKI
;
A
#
# COMPACT_ATOMS: atom_id res chain seq x y z
N MET A 1 32.54 5.60 -4.87
CA MET A 1 32.28 6.71 -3.94
C MET A 1 31.86 6.10 -2.61
N GLU A 2 32.62 6.31 -1.55
CA GLU A 2 32.38 5.66 -0.26
C GLU A 2 31.06 6.20 0.34
N MET A 3 30.12 5.31 0.62
CA MET A 3 28.82 5.71 1.18
C MET A 3 28.99 6.05 2.66
N SER A 4 28.86 7.35 3.00
CA SER A 4 28.93 7.80 4.39
C SER A 4 27.57 7.75 5.08
N ILE A 5 27.54 7.55 6.40
CA ILE A 5 26.29 7.65 7.20
C ILE A 5 25.59 9.00 7.03
N ASN A 6 26.34 10.05 6.70
CA ASN A 6 25.79 11.39 6.45
C ASN A 6 24.99 11.46 5.15
N ASN A 7 25.32 10.66 4.14
CA ASN A 7 24.54 10.56 2.91
C ASN A 7 23.16 9.97 3.21
N TYR A 8 23.11 8.87 3.97
CA TYR A 8 21.84 8.24 4.37
C TYR A 8 20.98 9.14 5.26
N ARG A 9 21.58 9.87 6.20
CA ARG A 9 20.84 10.85 7.02
C ARG A 9 20.27 11.99 6.18
N SER A 10 20.93 12.36 5.08
CA SER A 10 20.48 13.45 4.21
C SER A 10 19.20 13.10 3.44
N PHE A 11 18.95 11.81 3.18
CA PHE A 11 17.71 11.33 2.58
C PHE A 11 16.44 11.81 3.32
N LEU A 12 16.48 11.84 4.66
CA LEU A 12 15.33 12.26 5.47
C LEU A 12 15.28 13.77 5.74
N LYS A 13 16.33 14.52 5.41
CA LYS A 13 16.40 15.96 5.68
C LYS A 13 15.70 16.75 4.57
N ASP A 14 15.01 17.82 4.97
CA ASP A 14 14.37 18.73 4.01
C ASP A 14 15.34 19.72 3.35
N THR A 15 16.62 19.71 3.74
CA THR A 15 17.66 20.57 3.17
C THR A 15 17.79 20.42 1.66
N ILE A 16 17.41 19.26 1.10
CA ILE A 16 17.37 19.02 -0.34
C ILE A 16 16.52 20.05 -1.09
N ARG A 17 15.48 20.63 -0.47
CA ARG A 17 14.65 21.67 -1.10
C ARG A 17 15.41 22.96 -1.36
N ARG A 18 16.50 23.24 -0.63
CA ARG A 18 17.35 24.42 -0.86
C ARG A 18 18.25 24.27 -2.10
N SER A 19 18.43 23.05 -2.60
CA SER A 19 19.25 22.74 -3.77
C SER A 19 18.43 22.42 -5.02
N ILE A 20 17.11 22.32 -4.91
CA ILE A 20 16.22 22.05 -6.05
C ILE A 20 15.69 23.37 -6.59
N ASP A 21 15.85 23.59 -7.89
CA ASP A 21 15.08 24.59 -8.61
C ASP A 21 13.71 23.99 -8.98
N PHE A 22 12.68 24.33 -8.20
CA PHE A 22 11.34 23.81 -8.42
C PHE A 22 10.72 24.29 -9.74
N SER A 23 11.19 25.39 -10.34
CA SER A 23 10.71 25.84 -11.65
C SER A 23 10.97 24.83 -12.76
N GLN A 24 11.95 23.94 -12.55
CA GLN A 24 12.33 22.88 -13.49
C GLN A 24 11.57 21.56 -13.29
N THR A 25 10.70 21.47 -12.28
CA THR A 25 9.82 20.30 -12.13
C THR A 25 8.91 20.16 -13.32
N ASP A 26 8.60 18.92 -13.69
CA ASP A 26 7.69 18.61 -14.79
C ASP A 26 6.31 19.29 -14.61
N GLN A 27 5.83 19.37 -13.36
CA GLN A 27 4.65 20.17 -13.00
C GLN A 27 4.78 21.64 -13.44
N ASN A 28 5.85 22.35 -13.03
CA ASN A 28 6.00 23.78 -13.33
C ASN A 28 6.35 24.04 -14.81
N ARG A 29 6.86 23.03 -15.51
CA ARG A 29 7.08 23.07 -16.97
C ARG A 29 5.84 22.72 -17.78
N GLY A 30 4.72 22.37 -17.14
CA GLY A 30 3.46 22.05 -17.81
C GLY A 30 3.42 20.67 -18.48
N VAL A 31 4.31 19.74 -18.08
CA VAL A 31 4.24 18.35 -18.51
C VAL A 31 2.99 17.70 -17.93
N TYR A 32 2.28 16.92 -18.74
CA TYR A 32 1.04 16.26 -18.32
C TYR A 32 1.26 15.37 -17.08
N PRO A 33 0.35 15.39 -16.09
CA PRO A 33 0.52 14.65 -14.85
C PRO A 33 0.44 13.14 -15.07
N PRO A 34 1.21 12.33 -14.31
CA PRO A 34 1.03 10.88 -14.33
C PRO A 34 -0.33 10.49 -13.73
N PRO A 35 -0.90 9.35 -14.15
CA PRO A 35 -2.24 8.91 -13.77
C PRO A 35 -2.33 8.64 -12.26
N ILE A 36 -3.53 8.87 -11.70
CA ILE A 36 -3.79 8.70 -10.26
C ILE A 36 -3.74 7.23 -9.80
N GLU A 37 -3.87 6.28 -10.72
CA GLU A 37 -3.69 4.85 -10.48
C GLU A 37 -2.89 4.22 -11.63
N LYS A 38 -2.29 3.04 -11.41
CA LYS A 38 -1.47 2.40 -12.44
C LYS A 38 -2.41 1.83 -13.51
N PRO A 39 -2.20 2.13 -14.80
CA PRO A 39 -3.01 1.55 -15.86
C PRO A 39 -3.02 0.02 -15.80
N TYR A 40 -4.11 -0.57 -16.30
CA TYR A 40 -4.25 -2.00 -16.54
C TYR A 40 -5.00 -2.22 -17.85
N ASP A 41 -4.89 -3.44 -18.36
CA ASP A 41 -5.68 -3.88 -19.50
C ASP A 41 -7.14 -4.05 -19.06
N LYS A 42 -8.07 -3.38 -19.77
CA LYS A 42 -9.50 -3.39 -19.45
C LYS A 42 -10.14 -4.76 -19.63
N ASP A 43 -9.51 -5.64 -20.39
CA ASP A 43 -9.97 -7.03 -20.57
C ASP A 43 -9.46 -7.95 -19.44
N SER A 44 -8.69 -7.42 -18.48
CA SER A 44 -8.22 -8.19 -17.33
C SER A 44 -9.36 -8.59 -16.40
N GLN A 45 -9.24 -9.79 -15.84
CA GLN A 45 -10.20 -10.26 -14.85
C GLN A 45 -10.07 -9.45 -13.54
N CYS A 46 -11.17 -8.78 -13.19
CA CYS A 46 -11.32 -8.02 -11.95
C CYS A 46 -12.42 -8.63 -11.07
N ILE A 47 -12.32 -8.40 -9.76
CA ILE A 47 -13.29 -8.84 -8.75
C ILE A 47 -13.84 -7.60 -8.05
N ASP A 48 -15.17 -7.46 -8.04
CA ASP A 48 -15.85 -6.38 -7.32
C ASP A 48 -15.65 -6.51 -5.82
N LEU A 49 -15.28 -5.40 -5.18
CA LEU A 49 -15.25 -5.29 -3.73
C LEU A 49 -16.60 -4.80 -3.20
N VAL A 50 -16.88 -5.13 -1.94
CA VAL A 50 -18.13 -4.71 -1.29
C VAL A 50 -18.05 -3.21 -1.02
N SER A 51 -18.91 -2.43 -1.69
CA SER A 51 -18.93 -0.97 -1.53
C SER A 51 -19.38 -0.55 -0.13
N LYS A 52 -18.95 0.66 0.27
CA LYS A 52 -19.20 1.23 1.60
C LYS A 52 -20.67 1.23 2.03
N ASP A 53 -21.58 1.46 1.10
CA ASP A 53 -23.02 1.53 1.38
C ASP A 53 -23.64 0.14 1.65
N HIS A 54 -22.90 -0.94 1.38
CA HIS A 54 -23.34 -2.32 1.57
C HIS A 54 -22.63 -3.03 2.72
N TRP A 55 -21.78 -2.34 3.49
CA TRP A 55 -21.16 -2.94 4.67
C TRP A 55 -22.19 -3.20 5.79
N GLN A 56 -22.20 -4.43 6.29
CA GLN A 56 -23.06 -4.93 7.36
C GLN A 56 -22.25 -5.43 8.56
N ASN A 57 -21.03 -5.91 8.35
CA ASN A 57 -20.21 -6.62 9.33
C ASN A 57 -18.97 -5.82 9.80
N ILE A 58 -18.90 -4.53 9.48
CA ILE A 58 -17.85 -3.63 9.94
C ILE A 58 -18.30 -2.95 11.24
N SER A 59 -17.59 -3.21 12.33
CA SER A 59 -17.93 -2.66 13.65
C SER A 59 -17.59 -1.19 13.74
N ARG A 60 -18.40 -0.43 14.50
CA ARG A 60 -18.02 0.94 14.88
C ARG A 60 -16.99 0.88 16.00
N ILE A 61 -15.89 1.60 15.84
CA ILE A 61 -14.89 1.83 16.87
C ILE A 61 -14.62 3.33 16.96
N ASP A 62 -14.58 3.88 18.17
CA ASP A 62 -14.17 5.25 18.36
C ASP A 62 -12.64 5.39 18.20
N LEU A 63 -12.18 6.57 17.80
CA LEU A 63 -10.78 6.80 17.49
C LEU A 63 -9.86 6.63 18.71
N ILE A 64 -10.33 6.98 19.92
CA ILE A 64 -9.54 6.85 21.13
C ILE A 64 -9.28 5.37 21.41
N SER A 65 -10.32 4.54 21.38
CA SER A 65 -10.21 3.09 21.53
C SER A 65 -9.34 2.45 20.45
N ALA A 66 -9.44 2.90 19.19
CA ALA A 66 -8.62 2.37 18.10
C ALA A 66 -7.12 2.67 18.33
N ILE A 67 -6.79 3.87 18.81
CA ILE A 67 -5.41 4.27 19.10
C ILE A 67 -4.86 3.54 20.33
N ASP A 68 -5.65 3.46 21.41
CA ASP A 68 -5.22 2.84 22.67
C ASP A 68 -4.97 1.33 22.53
N ASN A 69 -5.84 0.64 21.78
CA ASN A 69 -5.72 -0.80 21.56
C ASN A 69 -4.70 -1.19 20.47
N ARG A 70 -4.20 -0.22 19.70
CA ARG A 70 -3.29 -0.48 18.57
C ARG A 70 -2.00 -1.12 19.08
N ARG A 71 -1.68 -2.29 18.53
CA ARG A 71 -0.41 -3.00 18.77
C ARG A 71 -0.04 -3.87 17.57
N SER A 72 1.25 -4.21 17.45
CA SER A 72 1.73 -5.11 16.38
C SER A 72 1.45 -6.57 16.73
N HIS A 73 0.59 -7.21 15.95
CA HIS A 73 0.19 -8.61 16.11
C HIS A 73 0.93 -9.51 15.13
N ARG A 74 1.66 -10.50 15.65
CA ARG A 74 2.39 -11.51 14.85
C ARG A 74 1.84 -12.93 15.03
N SER A 75 0.71 -13.04 15.72
CA SER A 75 -0.03 -14.28 15.93
C SER A 75 -1.48 -14.01 15.58
N PHE A 76 -2.02 -14.84 14.69
CA PHE A 76 -3.36 -14.72 14.16
C PHE A 76 -4.10 -16.03 14.35
N ARG A 77 -5.43 -15.95 14.52
CA ARG A 77 -6.29 -17.13 14.46
C ARG A 77 -6.29 -17.66 13.04
N ASN A 78 -6.38 -18.98 12.90
CA ASN A 78 -6.62 -19.61 11.60
C ASN A 78 -8.08 -19.40 11.15
N LYS A 79 -8.42 -18.15 10.79
CA LYS A 79 -9.73 -17.73 10.31
C LYS A 79 -9.54 -16.84 9.08
N PRO A 80 -10.38 -17.03 8.03
CA PRO A 80 -10.36 -16.13 6.89
C PRO A 80 -10.76 -14.71 7.28
N LEU A 81 -10.32 -13.72 6.50
CA LEU A 81 -11.05 -12.47 6.39
C LEU A 81 -12.21 -12.64 5.40
N THR A 82 -13.29 -11.91 5.59
CA THR A 82 -14.34 -11.85 4.56
C THR A 82 -13.93 -10.88 3.44
N LEU A 83 -14.54 -11.03 2.26
CA LEU A 83 -14.35 -10.05 1.17
C LEU A 83 -14.76 -8.65 1.60
N GLU A 84 -15.84 -8.53 2.39
CA GLU A 84 -16.31 -7.26 2.94
C GLU A 84 -15.27 -6.59 3.86
N GLU A 85 -14.65 -7.35 4.76
CA GLU A 85 -13.60 -6.85 5.64
C GLU A 85 -12.37 -6.39 4.85
N LEU A 86 -11.95 -7.15 3.84
CA LEU A 86 -10.87 -6.75 2.95
C LEU A 86 -11.22 -5.48 2.17
N SER A 87 -12.45 -5.39 1.64
CA SER A 87 -12.98 -4.21 0.93
C SER A 87 -12.90 -2.96 1.80
N PHE A 88 -13.34 -3.08 3.06
CA PHE A 88 -13.25 -2.01 4.04
C PHE A 88 -11.81 -1.56 4.32
N LEU A 89 -10.86 -2.50 4.49
CA LEU A 89 -9.45 -2.15 4.74
C LEU A 89 -8.78 -1.48 3.52
N LEU A 90 -9.13 -1.91 2.31
CA LEU A 90 -8.66 -1.29 1.07
C LEU A 90 -9.22 0.12 0.90
N TRP A 91 -10.51 0.31 1.19
CA TRP A 91 -11.11 1.64 1.23
C TRP A 91 -10.44 2.52 2.29
N ALA A 92 -10.19 2.00 3.49
CA ALA A 92 -9.57 2.76 4.57
C ALA A 92 -8.13 3.18 4.22
N THR A 93 -7.41 2.40 3.42
CA THR A 93 -6.01 2.69 3.09
C THR A 93 -5.83 3.48 1.80
N GLN A 94 -6.68 3.30 0.79
CA GLN A 94 -6.51 3.90 -0.54
C GLN A 94 -7.82 4.31 -1.22
N GLY A 95 -8.97 4.24 -0.54
CA GLY A 95 -10.27 4.62 -1.11
C GLY A 95 -10.32 6.08 -1.56
N ILE A 96 -10.91 6.32 -2.73
CA ILE A 96 -11.17 7.66 -3.26
C ILE A 96 -12.44 8.22 -2.61
N ARG A 97 -12.36 9.46 -2.10
CA ARG A 97 -13.47 10.21 -1.52
C ARG A 97 -14.07 11.20 -2.51
N GLU A 98 -13.21 11.84 -3.29
CA GLU A 98 -13.58 12.84 -4.27
C GLU A 98 -12.50 12.89 -5.35
N SER A 99 -12.89 13.02 -6.61
CA SER A 99 -11.96 13.27 -7.72
C SER A 99 -12.10 14.75 -8.11
N GLU A 100 -11.03 15.52 -7.97
CA GLU A 100 -11.05 16.96 -8.25
C GLU A 100 -10.74 17.23 -9.74
N ASN A 101 -9.85 16.43 -10.33
CA ASN A 101 -9.52 16.45 -11.76
C ASN A 101 -8.73 15.18 -12.14
N GLU A 102 -8.31 15.07 -13.40
CA GLU A 102 -7.54 13.94 -13.94
C GLU A 102 -6.20 13.67 -13.20
N ALA A 103 -5.69 14.65 -12.46
CA ALA A 103 -4.40 14.60 -11.79
C ALA A 103 -4.48 14.43 -10.26
N THR A 104 -5.63 14.72 -9.64
CA THR A 104 -5.77 14.77 -8.19
C THR A 104 -7.09 14.16 -7.72
N ALA A 105 -6.96 13.21 -6.79
CA ALA A 105 -8.08 12.60 -6.07
C ALA A 105 -7.83 12.70 -4.57
N TYR A 106 -8.85 13.05 -3.80
CA TYR A 106 -8.80 13.00 -2.34
C TYR A 106 -9.00 11.56 -1.89
N ARG A 107 -7.99 10.98 -1.23
CA ARG A 107 -8.09 9.63 -0.63
C ARG A 107 -8.40 9.68 0.87
N THR A 108 -8.68 8.52 1.43
CA THR A 108 -8.83 8.30 2.88
C THR A 108 -7.53 8.50 3.66
N VAL A 109 -6.39 8.53 2.97
CA VAL A 109 -5.06 8.82 3.53
C VAL A 109 -4.48 10.09 2.90
N PRO A 110 -3.80 10.94 3.68
CA PRO A 110 -3.11 12.10 3.13
C PRO A 110 -1.91 11.69 2.28
N SER A 111 -1.62 12.48 1.24
CA SER A 111 -0.44 12.34 0.41
C SER A 111 0.14 13.71 0.09
N ALA A 112 1.46 13.83 0.06
CA ALA A 112 2.12 15.08 -0.30
C ALA A 112 1.63 15.58 -1.68
N GLY A 113 1.00 16.77 -1.67
CA GLY A 113 0.51 17.39 -2.89
C GLY A 113 -0.57 16.61 -3.63
N CYS A 114 -1.29 15.72 -2.93
CA CYS A 114 -2.35 14.86 -3.48
C CYS A 114 -1.88 13.98 -4.64
N ARG A 115 -0.62 13.53 -4.61
CA ARG A 115 0.02 12.82 -5.73
C ARG A 115 -0.11 11.29 -5.66
N HIS A 116 -0.32 10.73 -4.46
CA HIS A 116 -0.63 9.31 -4.23
C HIS A 116 0.30 8.36 -5.01
N ALA A 117 1.59 8.36 -4.64
CA ALA A 117 2.62 7.55 -5.32
C ALA A 117 2.47 6.04 -5.12
N LEU A 118 1.67 5.61 -4.13
CA LEU A 118 1.56 4.21 -3.75
C LEU A 118 0.52 3.46 -4.58
N GLU A 119 0.89 2.26 -5.01
CA GLU A 119 -0.05 1.21 -5.41
C GLU A 119 -0.20 0.21 -4.27
N THR A 120 -1.32 -0.51 -4.21
CA THR A 120 -1.55 -1.53 -3.18
C THR A 120 -1.71 -2.89 -3.82
N TYR A 121 -0.76 -3.76 -3.53
CA TYR A 121 -0.80 -5.16 -3.86
C TYR A 121 -1.17 -5.98 -2.63
N LEU A 122 -1.77 -7.14 -2.85
CA LEU A 122 -2.16 -8.08 -1.81
C LEU A 122 -1.59 -9.45 -2.14
N CYS A 123 -0.86 -10.02 -1.19
CA CYS A 123 -0.63 -11.45 -1.13
C CYS A 123 -1.78 -12.07 -0.33
N VAL A 124 -2.74 -12.69 -1.02
CA VAL A 124 -3.94 -13.27 -0.43
C VAL A 124 -3.71 -14.76 -0.21
N LEU A 125 -3.81 -15.20 1.05
CA LEU A 125 -3.67 -16.61 1.45
C LEU A 125 -4.99 -17.20 1.92
N ASN A 126 -5.83 -16.44 2.63
CA ASN A 126 -7.07 -16.94 3.22
C ASN A 126 -8.14 -15.84 3.35
N VAL A 127 -8.84 -15.54 2.25
CA VAL A 127 -9.97 -14.60 2.22
C VAL A 127 -11.18 -15.29 1.59
N THR A 128 -12.33 -15.24 2.24
CA THR A 128 -13.55 -15.87 1.74
C THR A 128 -13.95 -15.25 0.40
N GLY A 129 -14.08 -16.09 -0.63
CA GLY A 129 -14.46 -15.67 -1.99
C GLY A 129 -13.29 -15.32 -2.90
N LEU A 130 -12.04 -15.36 -2.41
CA LEU A 130 -10.84 -15.17 -3.23
C LEU A 130 -9.99 -16.44 -3.25
N GLU A 131 -9.43 -16.75 -4.42
CA GLU A 131 -8.38 -17.76 -4.53
C GLU A 131 -7.05 -17.22 -3.97
N THR A 132 -6.17 -18.11 -3.53
CA THR A 132 -4.80 -17.75 -3.16
C THR A 132 -4.07 -17.14 -4.37
N GLY A 133 -3.45 -15.97 -4.19
CA GLY A 133 -2.79 -15.27 -5.29
C GLY A 133 -2.31 -13.87 -4.95
N ILE A 134 -1.72 -13.23 -5.96
CA ILE A 134 -1.36 -11.82 -5.94
C ILE A 134 -2.46 -11.02 -6.63
N TYR A 135 -2.91 -9.98 -5.95
CA TYR A 135 -3.93 -9.06 -6.44
C TYR A 135 -3.41 -7.63 -6.36
N ARG A 136 -3.90 -6.75 -7.23
CA ARG A 136 -3.69 -5.31 -7.14
C ARG A 136 -5.02 -4.61 -6.92
N TYR A 137 -5.07 -3.69 -5.98
CA TYR A 137 -6.25 -2.88 -5.72
C TYR A 137 -6.36 -1.75 -6.74
N LEU A 138 -7.54 -1.64 -7.35
CA LEU A 138 -7.93 -0.56 -8.26
C LEU A 138 -8.81 0.42 -7.48
N PRO A 139 -8.25 1.56 -7.01
CA PRO A 139 -8.97 2.48 -6.13
C PRO A 139 -10.08 3.27 -6.84
N VAL A 140 -10.03 3.43 -8.17
CA VAL A 140 -11.06 4.14 -8.93
C VAL A 140 -12.33 3.30 -9.05
N GLU A 141 -12.19 2.04 -9.48
CA GLU A 141 -13.32 1.11 -9.64
C GLU A 141 -13.74 0.43 -8.33
N HIS A 142 -12.89 0.51 -7.29
CA HIS A 142 -13.01 -0.28 -6.07
C HIS A 142 -13.09 -1.78 -6.38
N GLN A 143 -12.06 -2.28 -7.07
CA GLN A 143 -11.95 -3.66 -7.51
C GLN A 143 -10.59 -4.27 -7.19
N LEU A 144 -10.49 -5.59 -7.25
CA LEU A 144 -9.23 -6.31 -7.26
C LEU A 144 -8.91 -6.84 -8.66
N LEU A 145 -7.80 -6.38 -9.22
CA LEU A 145 -7.18 -6.97 -10.40
C LEU A 145 -6.41 -8.24 -9.99
N ILE A 146 -6.65 -9.36 -10.68
CA ILE A 146 -5.86 -10.58 -10.49
C ILE A 146 -4.51 -10.41 -11.19
N VAL A 147 -3.41 -10.39 -10.44
CA VAL A 147 -2.05 -10.26 -11.00
C VAL A 147 -1.48 -11.63 -11.33
N SER A 148 -1.53 -12.56 -10.38
CA SER A 148 -1.08 -13.93 -10.60
C SER A 148 -1.67 -14.92 -9.60
N ARG A 149 -1.77 -16.19 -10.02
CA ARG A 149 -2.12 -17.32 -9.17
C ARG A 149 -0.84 -18.11 -8.87
N GLU A 150 -0.21 -17.77 -7.76
CA GLU A 150 1.11 -18.32 -7.40
C GLU A 150 1.03 -19.69 -6.73
N LYS A 151 1.80 -20.65 -7.25
CA LYS A 151 2.09 -21.89 -6.52
C LYS A 151 3.06 -21.59 -5.37
N ASN A 152 2.89 -22.28 -4.24
CA ASN A 152 3.77 -22.16 -3.07
C ASN A 152 3.87 -20.70 -2.55
N LEU A 153 2.74 -19.98 -2.56
CA LEU A 153 2.71 -18.56 -2.20
C LEU A 153 3.12 -18.33 -0.74
N VAL A 154 2.81 -19.28 0.16
CA VAL A 154 3.22 -19.25 1.57
C VAL A 154 4.75 -19.24 1.70
N GLU A 155 5.44 -20.12 0.99
CA GLU A 155 6.90 -20.21 1.03
C GLU A 155 7.54 -18.96 0.42
N LYS A 156 6.97 -18.46 -0.68
CA LYS A 156 7.46 -17.25 -1.36
C LYS A 156 7.34 -16.01 -0.47
N ILE A 157 6.20 -15.79 0.19
CA ILE A 157 6.01 -14.62 1.05
C ILE A 157 6.90 -14.68 2.29
N VAL A 158 7.10 -15.86 2.88
CA VAL A 158 8.02 -16.04 4.02
C VAL A 158 9.47 -15.77 3.60
N SER A 159 9.90 -16.27 2.44
CA SER A 159 11.24 -16.02 1.89
C SER A 159 11.46 -14.53 1.60
N ALA A 160 10.52 -13.90 0.89
CA ALA A 160 10.58 -12.48 0.57
C ALA A 160 10.51 -11.58 1.81
N THR A 161 10.02 -12.09 2.94
CA THR A 161 10.00 -11.39 4.24
C THR A 161 11.10 -11.87 5.19
N LEU A 162 12.21 -12.40 4.64
CA LEU A 162 13.41 -12.78 5.39
C LEU A 162 13.15 -13.81 6.51
N GLY A 163 12.26 -14.76 6.26
CA GLY A 163 11.93 -15.84 7.21
C GLY A 163 10.93 -15.45 8.30
N GLN A 164 10.22 -14.32 8.14
CA GLN A 164 9.15 -13.93 9.06
C GLN A 164 7.90 -14.82 8.88
N TYR A 165 7.90 -16.01 9.50
CA TYR A 165 6.87 -17.05 9.30
C TYR A 165 5.41 -16.60 9.49
N PHE A 166 5.16 -15.56 10.30
CA PHE A 166 3.80 -15.05 10.51
C PHE A 166 3.17 -14.46 9.23
N THR A 167 3.96 -14.13 8.20
CA THR A 167 3.45 -13.70 6.89
C THR A 167 2.81 -14.83 6.10
N GLY A 168 3.29 -16.07 6.29
CA GLY A 168 2.69 -17.27 5.73
C GLY A 168 1.46 -17.78 6.49
N LEU A 169 1.19 -17.24 7.68
CA LEU A 169 0.06 -17.62 8.54
C LEU A 169 -1.07 -16.57 8.52
N ALA A 170 -0.75 -15.33 8.16
CA ALA A 170 -1.74 -14.28 8.04
C ALA A 170 -2.62 -14.50 6.80
N PRO A 171 -3.94 -14.21 6.86
CA PRO A 171 -4.82 -14.37 5.71
C PRO A 171 -4.46 -13.46 4.54
N VAL A 172 -3.89 -12.28 4.79
CA VAL A 172 -3.47 -11.36 3.75
C VAL A 172 -2.24 -10.55 4.18
N THR A 173 -1.34 -10.30 3.23
CA THR A 173 -0.27 -9.29 3.36
C THR A 173 -0.53 -8.16 2.38
N PHE A 174 -0.70 -6.95 2.90
CA PHE A 174 -0.68 -5.72 2.12
C PHE A 174 0.77 -5.40 1.78
N VAL A 175 1.04 -5.15 0.49
CA VAL A 175 2.33 -4.75 -0.02
C VAL A 175 2.14 -3.44 -0.78
N TRP A 176 2.72 -2.36 -0.25
CA TRP A 176 2.71 -1.08 -0.91
C TRP A 176 3.96 -0.95 -1.76
N THR A 177 3.75 -0.78 -3.06
CA THR A 177 4.78 -0.34 -3.99
C THR A 177 4.68 1.16 -4.18
N THR A 178 5.73 1.78 -4.70
CA THR A 178 5.72 3.17 -5.10
C THR A 178 6.06 3.29 -6.57
N ILE A 179 5.35 4.18 -7.28
CA ILE A 179 5.77 4.71 -8.58
C ILE A 179 6.36 6.10 -8.31
N PRO A 180 7.69 6.23 -8.15
CA PRO A 180 8.32 7.47 -7.67
C PRO A 180 7.98 8.69 -8.53
N TYR A 181 7.85 8.49 -9.84
CA TYR A 181 7.58 9.56 -10.79
C TYR A 181 6.30 10.35 -10.48
N ARG A 182 5.27 9.72 -9.88
CA ARG A 182 4.05 10.45 -9.45
C ARG A 182 4.34 11.61 -8.52
N MET A 183 5.38 11.45 -7.72
CA MET A 183 5.81 12.40 -6.70
C MET A 183 6.96 13.27 -7.21
N GLU A 184 7.89 12.71 -7.99
CA GLU A 184 8.99 13.43 -8.62
C GLU A 184 8.51 14.47 -9.64
N TRP A 185 7.41 14.18 -10.36
CA TRP A 185 6.75 15.12 -11.27
C TRP A 185 6.49 16.49 -10.59
N ARG A 186 6.18 16.48 -9.28
CA ARG A 186 5.95 17.70 -8.48
C ARG A 186 7.16 18.12 -7.63
N TYR A 187 7.90 17.17 -7.07
CA TYR A 187 8.87 17.44 -6.01
C TYR A 187 10.33 17.18 -6.40
N HIS A 188 10.59 16.70 -7.62
CA HIS A 188 11.92 16.30 -8.08
C HIS A 188 12.58 15.38 -7.03
N MET A 189 13.88 15.56 -6.76
CA MET A 189 14.63 14.82 -5.73
C MET A 189 14.05 14.88 -4.30
N ALA A 190 13.16 15.84 -3.97
CA ALA A 190 12.51 15.88 -2.65
C ALA A 190 11.36 14.86 -2.51
N ALA A 191 10.99 14.18 -3.59
CA ALA A 191 9.91 13.21 -3.63
C ALA A 191 10.10 12.05 -2.66
N HIS A 192 11.29 11.44 -2.61
CA HIS A 192 11.49 10.18 -1.90
C HIS A 192 11.23 10.27 -0.39
N LYS A 193 11.57 11.40 0.23
CA LYS A 193 11.25 11.67 1.64
C LYS A 193 9.74 11.67 1.86
N VAL A 194 8.97 12.34 1.01
CA VAL A 194 7.53 12.45 1.20
C VAL A 194 6.80 11.16 0.82
N ILE A 195 7.33 10.35 -0.10
CA ILE A 195 6.86 8.97 -0.33
C ILE A 195 6.97 8.13 0.95
N ALA A 196 8.10 8.22 1.67
CA ALA A 196 8.28 7.49 2.92
C ALA A 196 7.29 7.94 4.03
N LEU A 197 6.93 9.22 4.07
CA LEU A 197 5.90 9.73 4.98
C LEU A 197 4.51 9.17 4.62
N ASP A 198 4.16 9.19 3.33
CA ASP A 198 2.91 8.63 2.82
C ASP A 198 2.77 7.12 3.15
N ALA A 199 3.87 6.36 3.06
CA ALA A 199 3.90 4.95 3.48
C ALA A 199 3.58 4.77 4.97
N GLY A 200 4.07 5.68 5.83
CA GLY A 200 3.71 5.70 7.25
C GLY A 200 2.23 6.01 7.49
N HIS A 201 1.68 6.98 6.76
CA HIS A 201 0.25 7.35 6.86
C HIS A 201 -0.66 6.18 6.50
N VAL A 202 -0.40 5.51 5.38
CA VAL A 202 -1.26 4.40 4.91
C VAL A 202 -1.24 3.23 5.88
N CYS A 203 -0.05 2.86 6.38
CA CYS A 203 0.07 1.73 7.29
C CYS A 203 -0.57 2.00 8.65
N GLN A 204 -0.41 3.21 9.19
CA GLN A 204 -1.10 3.57 10.42
C GLN A 204 -2.63 3.55 10.25
N ASN A 205 -3.15 3.95 9.08
CA ASN A 205 -4.59 3.84 8.82
C ASN A 205 -5.06 2.38 8.77
N LEU A 206 -4.25 1.47 8.21
CA LEU A 206 -4.52 0.03 8.23
C LEU A 206 -4.59 -0.51 9.68
N TYR A 207 -3.64 -0.11 10.53
CA TYR A 207 -3.62 -0.47 11.95
C TYR A 207 -4.88 -0.05 12.70
N LEU A 208 -5.36 1.18 12.47
CA LEU A 208 -6.56 1.68 13.14
C LEU A 208 -7.81 1.01 12.57
N ALA A 209 -7.90 0.89 11.24
CA ALA A 209 -9.02 0.26 10.56
C ALA A 209 -9.18 -1.22 10.94
N SER A 210 -8.09 -1.98 11.11
CA SER A 210 -8.17 -3.41 11.44
C SER A 210 -8.96 -3.68 12.72
N SER A 211 -8.99 -2.72 13.64
CA SER A 211 -9.73 -2.85 14.90
C SER A 211 -11.25 -2.95 14.67
N ALA A 212 -11.79 -2.31 13.62
CA ALA A 212 -13.21 -2.38 13.25
C ALA A 212 -13.64 -3.77 12.74
N ILE A 213 -12.68 -4.63 12.36
CA ILE A 213 -12.93 -6.01 11.93
C ILE A 213 -12.46 -7.03 12.99
N GLY A 214 -12.13 -6.60 14.21
CA GLY A 214 -11.53 -7.49 15.22
C GLY A 214 -10.23 -8.13 14.74
N GLY A 215 -9.47 -7.42 13.91
CA GLY A 215 -8.23 -7.86 13.30
C GLY A 215 -7.01 -7.16 13.91
N GLY A 216 -5.87 -7.83 13.83
CA GLY A 216 -4.56 -7.30 14.17
C GLY A 216 -3.72 -7.07 12.91
N VAL A 217 -2.74 -6.18 13.03
CA VAL A 217 -1.79 -5.82 11.96
C VAL A 217 -0.36 -5.97 12.47
N CYS A 218 0.57 -6.35 11.59
CA CYS A 218 1.99 -6.11 11.83
C CYS A 218 2.65 -5.55 10.58
N ALA A 219 3.14 -4.32 10.67
CA ALA A 219 4.03 -3.72 9.69
C ALA A 219 5.35 -4.48 9.58
N ILE A 220 5.90 -4.50 8.37
CA ILE A 220 7.17 -5.13 8.04
C ILE A 220 7.93 -4.17 7.12
N ALA A 221 9.07 -3.67 7.62
CA ALA A 221 10.01 -2.87 6.85
C ALA A 221 11.28 -3.64 6.47
N ALA A 222 11.46 -4.85 7.01
CA ALA A 222 12.56 -5.75 6.66
C ALA A 222 12.04 -6.84 5.73
N TYR A 223 12.43 -6.78 4.47
CA TYR A 223 12.08 -7.74 3.42
C TYR A 223 13.23 -7.80 2.40
N HIS A 224 13.26 -8.85 1.58
CA HIS A 224 14.18 -8.97 0.47
C HIS A 224 13.57 -8.26 -0.74
N GLN A 225 14.17 -7.14 -1.16
CA GLN A 225 13.61 -6.24 -2.18
C GLN A 225 13.31 -6.99 -3.48
N GLU A 226 14.31 -7.68 -4.03
CA GLU A 226 14.23 -8.36 -5.32
C GLU A 226 13.22 -9.51 -5.30
N LEU A 227 13.16 -10.30 -4.22
CA LEU A 227 12.19 -11.39 -4.11
C LEU A 227 10.75 -10.87 -4.01
N MET A 228 10.54 -9.74 -3.33
CA MET A 228 9.21 -9.15 -3.20
C MET A 228 8.78 -8.51 -4.53
N ASP A 229 9.65 -7.75 -5.18
CA ASP A 229 9.36 -7.13 -6.46
C ASP A 229 9.09 -8.17 -7.55
N GLN A 230 9.87 -9.26 -7.58
CA GLN A 230 9.63 -10.41 -8.44
C GLN A 230 8.29 -11.09 -8.13
N LEU A 231 7.92 -11.24 -6.85
CA LEU A 231 6.64 -11.83 -6.46
C LEU A 231 5.45 -11.01 -6.94
N LEU A 232 5.58 -9.67 -6.95
CA LEU A 232 4.54 -8.76 -7.44
C LEU A 232 4.54 -8.56 -8.96
N GLY A 233 5.62 -8.95 -9.64
CA GLY A 233 5.80 -8.70 -11.07
C GLY A 233 6.05 -7.22 -11.39
N VAL A 234 6.70 -6.48 -10.48
CA VAL A 234 7.15 -5.10 -10.72
C VAL A 234 8.63 -5.06 -11.11
N ASP A 235 9.08 -3.96 -11.71
CA ASP A 235 10.41 -3.89 -12.34
C ASP A 235 11.56 -3.65 -11.35
N GLY A 236 11.27 -3.18 -10.13
CA GLY A 236 12.30 -2.85 -9.14
C GLY A 236 13.00 -1.52 -9.39
N GLU A 237 12.65 -0.79 -10.46
CA GLU A 237 13.28 0.45 -10.91
C GLU A 237 12.29 1.63 -10.91
N ASN A 238 11.23 1.54 -11.73
CA ASN A 238 10.19 2.56 -11.85
C ASN A 238 8.99 2.26 -10.95
N GLU A 239 8.84 1.00 -10.54
CA GLU A 239 7.94 0.59 -9.47
C GLU A 239 8.60 -0.48 -8.61
N PHE A 240 8.63 -0.24 -7.31
CA PHE A 240 9.24 -1.15 -6.35
C PHE A 240 8.52 -1.12 -5.01
N THR A 241 8.63 -2.21 -4.28
CA THR A 241 8.09 -2.35 -2.92
C THR A 241 8.77 -1.38 -1.98
N ILE A 242 8.00 -0.72 -1.11
CA ILE A 242 8.53 0.17 -0.07
C ILE A 242 8.10 -0.22 1.34
N TYR A 243 6.94 -0.87 1.50
CA TYR A 243 6.42 -1.21 2.82
C TYR A 243 5.38 -2.32 2.79
N LEU A 244 5.32 -3.13 3.85
CA LEU A 244 4.39 -4.25 3.96
C LEU A 244 3.65 -4.21 5.30
N ALA A 245 2.48 -4.83 5.33
CA ALA A 245 1.78 -5.13 6.56
C ALA A 245 0.92 -6.39 6.43
N VAL A 246 1.06 -7.32 7.37
CA VAL A 246 0.13 -8.46 7.49
C VAL A 246 -1.14 -8.05 8.23
N VAL A 247 -2.27 -8.65 7.88
CA VAL A 247 -3.55 -8.49 8.60
C VAL A 247 -4.16 -9.85 8.86
N GLY A 248 -4.74 -10.05 10.04
CA GLY A 248 -5.48 -11.27 10.37
C GLY A 248 -6.34 -11.14 11.61
N LYS A 249 -7.20 -12.14 11.87
CA LYS A 249 -8.07 -12.18 13.06
C LYS A 249 -7.26 -12.44 14.33
N ILE A 250 -7.61 -11.76 15.42
CA ILE A 250 -6.99 -11.91 16.75
C ILE A 250 -7.97 -12.46 17.78
#